data_AF-A0AAD4I458-F1
#
_entry.id   AF-A0AAD4I458-F1
#
_cell.length_a   1.000
_cell.length_b   1.000
_cell.length_c   1.000
_cell.angle_alpha   90.00
_cell.angle_beta   90.00
_cell.angle_gamma   90.00
#
_symmetry.space_group_name_H-M   'P 1'
#
loop_
_entity.id
_entity.type
_entity.pdbx_description
1 polymer ?
#
loop_
_entity_poly.entity_id
_entity_poly.type
_entity_poly.pdbx_seq_one_letter_code
_entity_poly.pdbx_strand_id
1 'polypeptide(L)'
;MSILQFLPFCAIVPLHVYVIDLRDGFMCRKSSGSLQHKPLDIITLFHKATSPASMRVAAALRQASAAASETSTEDQASDHSAQSNAVRRPEFKLEITEDPPTADQLQTILNYVDKHRIGSIVKGATDEKEALRKLKESADNFQRPVVVDWNNGKVGSGENESEILKMLNALPK
;
A
#
# COMPACT_ATOMS: atom_id res chain seq x y z
N MET A 1 36.87 13.93 -46.73
CA MET A 1 37.74 14.98 -46.17
C MET A 1 37.18 15.31 -44.79
N SER A 2 37.45 14.63 -43.68
CA SER A 2 38.69 14.10 -43.06
C SER A 2 39.78 15.13 -42.79
N ILE A 3 39.66 15.80 -41.64
CA ILE A 3 40.72 16.44 -40.81
C ILE A 3 40.07 16.52 -39.39
N LEU A 4 40.24 15.60 -38.43
CA LEU A 4 41.41 15.21 -37.61
C LEU A 4 42.23 16.40 -37.08
N GLN A 5 42.16 16.69 -35.77
CA GLN A 5 43.30 17.00 -34.89
C GLN A 5 42.82 17.27 -33.45
N PHE A 6 43.08 16.35 -32.50
CA PHE A 6 44.30 16.18 -31.69
C PHE A 6 44.38 17.16 -30.51
N LEU A 7 44.08 16.62 -29.31
CA LEU A 7 44.65 17.07 -28.02
C LEU A 7 46.17 17.00 -28.09
N PRO A 8 46.92 17.86 -27.35
CA PRO A 8 47.67 17.30 -26.21
C PRO A 8 48.11 18.29 -25.09
N PHE A 9 48.74 17.69 -24.06
CA PHE A 9 49.56 18.25 -22.95
C PHE A 9 48.81 18.87 -21.75
N CYS A 10 48.82 18.28 -20.56
CA CYS A 10 49.93 17.88 -19.66
C CYS A 10 50.60 19.08 -18.97
N ALA A 11 50.16 19.33 -17.74
CA ALA A 11 50.89 20.01 -16.67
C ALA A 11 50.48 19.29 -15.37
N ILE A 12 51.31 18.38 -14.83
CA ILE A 12 52.41 18.62 -13.88
C ILE A 12 51.95 19.52 -12.73
N VAL A 13 51.56 18.90 -11.61
CA VAL A 13 51.38 19.54 -10.31
C VAL A 13 52.21 18.74 -9.28
N PRO A 14 53.00 19.40 -8.42
CA PRO A 14 54.09 18.78 -7.69
C PRO A 14 53.64 17.96 -6.47
N LEU A 15 54.44 16.93 -6.16
CA LEU A 15 54.46 16.27 -4.86
C LEU A 15 54.76 17.29 -3.76
N HIS A 16 53.86 17.40 -2.78
CA HIS A 16 54.25 17.64 -1.40
C HIS A 16 53.58 16.61 -0.50
N VAL A 17 54.44 15.88 0.17
CA VAL A 17 54.18 14.87 1.18
C VAL A 17 53.48 15.54 2.37
N TYR A 18 52.25 15.11 2.68
CA TYR A 18 51.70 15.21 4.02
C TYR A 18 51.57 13.80 4.57
N VAL A 19 52.49 13.44 5.46
CA VAL A 19 52.31 12.33 6.40
C VAL A 19 51.28 12.81 7.42
N ILE A 20 50.09 12.25 7.37
CA ILE A 20 49.13 12.27 8.48
C ILE A 20 48.67 10.83 8.65
N ASP A 21 49.44 10.09 9.44
CA ASP A 21 48.97 8.88 10.07
C ASP A 21 48.24 9.31 11.34
N LEU A 22 46.91 9.38 11.28
CA LEU A 22 46.06 9.44 12.45
C LEU A 22 44.84 8.57 12.17
N ARG A 23 44.92 7.36 12.74
CA ARG A 23 43.82 6.50 13.13
C ARG A 23 42.57 7.34 13.42
N ASP A 24 41.55 7.22 12.58
CA ASP A 24 40.17 7.10 13.03
C ASP A 24 39.24 6.94 11.84
N GLY A 25 38.36 5.94 11.97
CA GLY A 25 37.07 5.92 11.31
C GLY A 25 37.10 6.01 9.79
N PHE A 26 37.12 4.85 9.14
CA PHE A 26 36.44 4.65 7.87
C PHE A 26 34.95 4.97 8.07
N MET A 27 34.61 6.26 8.08
CA MET A 27 33.26 6.73 7.83
C MET A 27 33.01 6.47 6.35
N CYS A 28 32.63 5.22 6.05
CA CYS A 28 31.53 5.01 5.14
C CYS A 28 30.41 5.93 5.64
N ARG A 29 30.28 7.11 5.02
CA ARG A 29 29.03 7.82 4.98
C ARG A 29 28.06 6.87 4.30
N LYS A 30 27.49 5.97 5.09
CA LYS A 30 26.39 5.11 4.73
C LYS A 30 25.28 6.11 4.44
N SER A 31 25.10 6.41 3.17
CA SER A 31 23.83 6.93 2.68
C SER A 31 22.80 5.89 3.09
N SER A 32 22.23 6.06 4.27
CA SER A 32 21.00 5.40 4.67
C SER A 32 19.83 6.11 4.00
N GLY A 33 19.92 6.26 2.68
CA GLY A 33 18.75 6.16 1.83
C GLY A 33 18.53 4.67 1.62
N SER A 34 18.02 3.98 2.64
CA SER A 34 17.34 2.71 2.38
C SER A 34 16.18 3.08 1.46
N LEU A 35 16.29 2.79 0.16
CA LEU A 35 15.12 2.48 -0.65
C LEU A 35 14.46 1.29 0.04
N GLN A 36 13.68 1.58 1.07
CA GLN A 36 12.71 0.65 1.61
C GLN A 36 11.69 0.56 0.48
N HIS A 37 11.85 -0.39 -0.42
CA HIS A 37 10.71 -0.89 -1.18
C HIS A 37 9.80 -1.55 -0.16
N LYS A 38 9.09 -0.73 0.62
CA LYS A 38 7.98 -1.17 1.45
C LYS A 38 6.99 -1.75 0.44
N PRO A 39 6.68 -3.05 0.50
CA PRO A 39 5.71 -3.63 -0.41
C PRO A 39 4.41 -2.84 -0.25
N LEU A 40 3.81 -2.46 -1.37
CA LEU A 40 2.54 -1.75 -1.37
C LEU A 40 1.51 -2.57 -0.59
N ASP A 41 0.77 -1.89 0.29
CA ASP A 41 -0.31 -2.52 1.03
C ASP A 41 -1.34 -3.05 0.04
N ILE A 42 -1.66 -4.34 0.10
CA ILE A 42 -2.64 -4.95 -0.80
C ILE A 42 -3.99 -4.87 -0.12
N ILE A 43 -4.92 -4.15 -0.76
CA ILE A 43 -6.30 -4.04 -0.33
C ILE A 43 -7.19 -4.71 -1.36
N THR A 44 -7.87 -5.76 -0.95
CA THR A 44 -8.84 -6.46 -1.80
C THR A 44 -10.26 -6.04 -1.45
N LEU A 45 -10.99 -5.58 -2.45
CA LEU A 45 -12.42 -5.34 -2.39
C LEU A 45 -13.16 -6.52 -3.03
N PHE A 46 -13.95 -7.22 -2.24
CA PHE A 46 -14.96 -8.17 -2.69
C PHE A 46 -16.27 -7.43 -2.90
N HIS A 47 -16.69 -7.28 -4.15
CA HIS A 47 -17.90 -6.53 -4.51
C HIS A 47 -18.88 -7.39 -5.30
N LYS A 48 -20.09 -6.86 -5.53
CA LYS A 48 -21.09 -7.45 -6.43
C LYS A 48 -21.56 -6.37 -7.39
N ALA A 49 -21.39 -6.53 -8.71
CA ALA A 49 -21.83 -5.53 -9.69
C ALA A 49 -23.35 -5.24 -9.62
N THR A 50 -24.15 -6.18 -9.12
CA THR A 50 -25.60 -5.99 -8.93
C THR A 50 -25.95 -5.13 -7.70
N SER A 51 -24.98 -4.73 -6.88
CA SER A 51 -25.21 -3.94 -5.66
C SER A 51 -24.71 -2.50 -5.83
N PRO A 52 -25.58 -1.48 -5.73
CA PRO A 52 -25.18 -0.07 -5.81
C PRO A 52 -24.17 0.34 -4.74
N ALA A 53 -24.25 -0.25 -3.55
CA ALA A 53 -23.33 0.01 -2.46
C ALA A 53 -21.91 -0.47 -2.79
N SER A 54 -21.81 -1.66 -3.37
CA SER A 54 -20.54 -2.21 -3.87
C SER A 54 -19.87 -1.31 -4.90
N MET A 55 -20.65 -0.74 -5.83
CA MET A 55 -20.13 0.16 -6.85
C MET A 55 -19.60 1.48 -6.26
N ARG A 56 -20.29 2.06 -5.28
CA ARG A 56 -19.83 3.28 -4.59
C ARG A 56 -18.49 3.07 -3.89
N VAL A 57 -18.37 1.98 -3.13
CA VAL A 57 -17.12 1.62 -2.44
C VAL A 57 -15.99 1.36 -3.44
N ALA A 58 -16.26 0.67 -4.55
CA ALA A 58 -15.28 0.44 -5.60
C ALA A 58 -14.77 1.75 -6.22
N ALA A 59 -15.67 2.70 -6.52
CA ALA A 59 -15.29 4.01 -7.04
C ALA A 59 -14.46 4.81 -6.02
N ALA A 60 -14.88 4.83 -4.75
CA ALA A 60 -14.17 5.52 -3.68
C ALA A 60 -12.75 4.99 -3.48
N LEU A 61 -12.57 3.65 -3.50
CA LEU A 61 -11.26 3.02 -3.38
C LEU A 61 -10.36 3.31 -4.58
N ARG A 62 -10.91 3.26 -5.81
CA ARG A 62 -10.15 3.61 -7.04
C ARG A 62 -9.69 5.06 -7.02
N GLN A 63 -10.56 5.98 -6.59
CA GLN A 63 -10.20 7.38 -6.44
C GLN A 63 -9.13 7.56 -5.37
N ALA A 64 -9.25 6.85 -4.24
CA ALA A 64 -8.27 6.90 -3.17
C ALA A 64 -6.90 6.37 -3.59
N SER A 65 -6.84 5.29 -4.38
CA SER A 65 -5.57 4.78 -4.90
C SER A 65 -4.93 5.74 -5.91
N ALA A 66 -5.72 6.34 -6.81
CA ALA A 66 -5.22 7.32 -7.78
C ALA A 66 -4.64 8.57 -7.07
N ALA A 67 -5.36 9.10 -6.08
CA ALA A 67 -4.90 10.26 -5.31
C ALA A 67 -3.62 9.98 -4.49
N ALA A 68 -3.45 8.75 -4.00
CA ALA A 68 -2.23 8.34 -3.30
C ALA A 68 -1.01 8.31 -4.25
N SER A 69 -1.18 7.80 -5.48
CA SER A 69 -0.12 7.80 -6.48
C SER A 69 0.28 9.22 -6.94
N GLU A 70 -0.66 10.14 -7.11
CA GLU A 70 -0.39 11.53 -7.54
C GLU A 70 0.36 12.36 -6.48
N THR A 71 0.09 12.11 -5.19
CA THR A 71 0.75 12.84 -4.08
C THR A 71 2.24 12.44 -3.93
N SER A 72 2.66 11.29 -4.46
CA SER A 72 4.06 10.84 -4.39
C SER A 72 4.97 11.54 -5.41
N THR A 73 4.44 12.24 -6.41
CA THR A 73 5.21 12.98 -7.43
C THR A 73 5.63 14.40 -7.02
N GLU A 74 5.25 14.87 -5.84
CA GLU A 74 5.48 16.24 -5.37
C GLU A 74 6.84 16.49 -4.69
N ASP A 75 7.68 15.47 -4.49
CA ASP A 75 8.98 15.62 -3.81
C ASP A 75 10.13 16.03 -4.76
N GLN A 76 9.89 16.80 -5.82
CA GLN A 76 10.96 17.30 -6.71
C GLN A 76 10.92 18.80 -7.08
N ALA A 77 9.99 19.61 -6.59
CA ALA A 77 10.01 21.04 -6.91
C ALA A 77 9.46 21.95 -5.79
N SER A 78 10.41 22.56 -5.08
CA SER A 78 10.35 23.84 -4.37
C SER A 78 9.30 24.08 -3.28
N ASP A 79 9.83 24.14 -2.05
CA ASP A 79 9.62 25.23 -1.08
C ASP A 79 8.24 25.89 -1.05
N HIS A 80 7.33 25.33 -0.26
CA HIS A 80 6.29 26.10 0.42
C HIS A 80 6.01 25.55 1.82
N SER A 81 6.62 26.22 2.81
CA SER A 81 6.19 26.22 4.20
C SER A 81 4.69 26.60 4.33
N ALA A 82 4.00 25.89 5.23
CA ALA A 82 2.67 26.17 5.81
C ALA A 82 1.42 25.41 5.31
N GLN A 83 1.53 24.29 4.59
CA GLN A 83 0.36 23.40 4.38
C GLN A 83 0.67 21.89 4.32
N SER A 84 1.70 21.42 5.04
CA SER A 84 2.12 20.00 5.02
C SER A 84 1.32 19.07 5.93
N ASN A 85 0.02 19.32 6.13
CA ASN A 85 -0.92 18.40 6.78
C ASN A 85 -2.07 17.97 5.84
N ALA A 86 -2.01 18.34 4.56
CA ALA A 86 -2.78 17.65 3.54
C ALA A 86 -2.42 16.15 3.66
N VAL A 87 -3.42 15.35 4.00
CA VAL A 87 -3.31 13.94 4.37
C VAL A 87 -2.62 13.19 3.24
N ARG A 88 -1.29 13.06 3.28
CA ARG A 88 -0.52 12.18 2.39
C ARG A 88 -1.06 10.77 2.63
N ARG A 89 -1.91 10.30 1.71
CA ARG A 89 -2.44 8.94 1.74
C ARG A 89 -1.34 8.00 1.24
N PRO A 90 -1.01 6.94 1.97
CA PRO A 90 0.01 6.01 1.52
C PRO A 90 -0.48 5.27 0.27
N GLU A 91 0.46 4.96 -0.62
CA GLU A 91 0.20 4.20 -1.84
C GLU A 91 -0.16 2.76 -1.48
N PHE A 92 -1.23 2.24 -2.07
CA PHE A 92 -1.69 0.88 -1.86
C PHE A 92 -2.17 0.27 -3.18
N LYS A 93 -2.03 -1.05 -3.30
CA LYS A 93 -2.52 -1.82 -4.44
C LYS A 93 -3.97 -2.20 -4.19
N LEU A 94 -4.88 -1.63 -4.97
CA LEU A 94 -6.30 -1.99 -4.95
C LEU A 94 -6.57 -3.17 -5.89
N GLU A 95 -7.07 -4.27 -5.33
CA GLU A 95 -7.60 -5.40 -6.10
C GLU A 95 -9.12 -5.46 -5.95
N ILE A 96 -9.84 -5.50 -7.06
CA ILE A 96 -11.30 -5.55 -7.08
C ILE A 96 -11.70 -6.88 -7.67
N THR A 97 -12.49 -7.65 -6.94
CA THR A 97 -12.95 -8.96 -7.39
C THR A 97 -14.45 -9.14 -7.12
N GLU A 98 -15.12 -9.79 -8.08
CA GLU A 98 -16.50 -10.23 -7.96
C GLU A 98 -16.59 -11.71 -7.55
N ASP A 99 -15.47 -12.41 -7.54
CA ASP A 99 -15.41 -13.80 -7.14
C ASP A 99 -15.52 -13.93 -5.62
N PRO A 100 -16.10 -15.02 -5.09
CA PRO A 100 -16.05 -15.31 -3.67
C PRO A 100 -14.59 -15.50 -3.20
N PRO A 101 -14.28 -15.16 -1.93
CA PRO A 101 -12.96 -15.45 -1.37
C PRO A 101 -12.68 -16.96 -1.38
N THR A 102 -11.41 -17.34 -1.49
CA THR A 102 -11.01 -18.73 -1.26
C THR A 102 -11.22 -19.12 0.21
N ALA A 103 -11.23 -20.42 0.51
CA ALA A 103 -11.39 -20.89 1.89
C ALA A 103 -10.32 -20.31 2.83
N ASP A 104 -9.05 -20.29 2.40
CA ASP A 104 -7.93 -19.79 3.19
C ASP A 104 -8.00 -18.26 3.37
N GLN A 105 -8.42 -17.55 2.33
CA GLN A 105 -8.70 -16.11 2.41
C GLN A 105 -9.82 -15.84 3.40
N LEU A 106 -10.91 -16.60 3.36
CA LEU A 106 -12.02 -16.45 4.30
C LEU A 106 -11.56 -16.71 5.74
N GLN A 107 -10.76 -17.76 6.01
CA GLN A 107 -10.21 -17.99 7.35
C GLN A 107 -9.41 -16.78 7.84
N THR A 108 -8.55 -16.24 6.99
CA THR A 108 -7.72 -15.08 7.31
C THR A 108 -8.58 -13.84 7.60
N ILE A 109 -9.60 -13.58 6.79
CA ILE A 109 -10.59 -12.50 7.01
C ILE A 109 -11.30 -12.69 8.35
N LEU A 110 -11.72 -13.92 8.66
CA LEU A 110 -12.41 -14.26 9.90
C LEU A 110 -11.51 -14.12 11.13
N ASN A 111 -10.20 -14.30 10.98
CA ASN A 111 -9.21 -14.05 12.03
C ASN A 111 -8.98 -12.55 12.29
N TYR A 112 -9.19 -11.71 11.29
CA TYR A 112 -9.07 -10.25 11.42
C TYR A 112 -10.32 -9.58 12.02
N VAL A 113 -11.46 -10.26 12.01
CA VAL A 113 -12.69 -9.77 12.62
C VAL A 113 -12.96 -10.45 13.94
N ASP A 114 -13.56 -9.72 14.88
CA ASP A 114 -14.04 -10.31 16.11
C ASP A 114 -15.13 -11.36 15.83
N LYS A 115 -15.24 -12.37 16.68
CA LYS A 115 -16.25 -13.45 16.55
C LYS A 115 -17.68 -12.92 16.41
N HIS A 116 -17.97 -11.79 17.04
CA HIS A 116 -19.27 -11.11 16.96
C HIS A 116 -19.58 -10.52 15.57
N ARG A 117 -18.56 -10.26 14.75
CA ARG A 117 -18.66 -9.72 13.38
C ARG A 117 -18.61 -10.80 12.30
N ILE A 118 -18.42 -12.07 12.64
CA ILE A 118 -18.46 -13.17 11.66
C ILE A 118 -19.79 -13.16 10.89
N GLY A 119 -20.88 -12.93 11.62
CA GLY A 119 -22.22 -12.82 11.04
C GLY A 119 -22.43 -11.62 10.11
N SER A 120 -21.57 -10.59 10.13
CA SER A 120 -21.59 -9.47 9.17
C SER A 120 -20.76 -9.74 7.91
N ILE A 121 -19.87 -10.74 7.94
CA ILE A 121 -19.08 -11.19 6.77
C ILE A 121 -19.82 -12.32 6.05
N VAL A 122 -20.30 -13.32 6.79
CA VAL A 122 -21.04 -14.46 6.23
C VAL A 122 -22.40 -14.56 6.91
N LYS A 123 -23.46 -14.50 6.10
CA LYS A 123 -24.84 -14.45 6.59
C LYS A 123 -25.19 -15.71 7.38
N GLY A 124 -25.55 -15.51 8.66
CA GLY A 124 -25.97 -16.58 9.56
C GLY A 124 -24.84 -17.48 10.05
N ALA A 125 -23.58 -17.08 9.86
CA ALA A 125 -22.45 -17.76 10.50
C ALA A 125 -22.18 -17.18 11.89
N THR A 126 -21.94 -18.06 12.87
CA THR A 126 -21.50 -17.70 14.23
C THR A 126 -20.03 -17.99 14.45
N ASP A 127 -19.50 -18.96 13.69
CA ASP A 127 -18.16 -19.52 13.84
C ASP A 127 -17.49 -19.65 12.48
N GLU A 128 -16.16 -19.74 12.50
CA GLU A 128 -15.35 -19.89 11.30
C GLU A 128 -15.71 -21.14 10.48
N LYS A 129 -15.92 -22.27 11.16
CA LYS A 129 -16.32 -23.53 10.51
C LYS A 129 -17.69 -23.41 9.82
N GLU A 130 -18.64 -22.75 10.46
CA GLU A 130 -19.97 -22.49 9.91
C GLU A 130 -19.89 -21.52 8.72
N ALA A 131 -19.05 -20.49 8.81
CA ALA A 131 -18.81 -19.55 7.72
C ALA A 131 -18.23 -20.24 6.49
N LEU A 132 -17.23 -21.10 6.67
CA LEU A 132 -16.62 -21.89 5.58
C LEU A 132 -17.62 -22.88 4.96
N ARG A 133 -18.46 -23.53 5.78
CA ARG A 133 -19.52 -24.42 5.27
C ARG A 133 -20.52 -23.65 4.42
N LYS A 134 -21.01 -22.51 4.93
CA LYS A 134 -21.98 -21.65 4.23
C LYS A 134 -21.43 -21.05 2.94
N LEU A 135 -20.15 -20.68 2.92
CA LEU A 135 -19.51 -20.19 1.70
C LEU A 135 -19.48 -21.28 0.61
N LYS A 136 -19.18 -22.52 0.99
CA LYS A 136 -19.17 -23.67 0.07
C LYS A 136 -20.57 -24.03 -0.43
N GLU A 137 -21.58 -23.87 0.43
CA GLU A 137 -22.99 -24.07 0.04
C GLU A 137 -23.46 -23.00 -0.94
N SER A 138 -23.13 -21.73 -0.69
CA SER A 138 -23.42 -20.63 -1.60
C SER A 138 -22.49 -19.44 -1.40
N ALA A 139 -21.89 -18.99 -2.48
CA ALA A 139 -21.11 -17.76 -2.55
C ALA A 139 -21.94 -16.49 -2.24
N ASP A 140 -23.27 -16.57 -2.33
CA ASP A 140 -24.17 -15.46 -1.96
C ASP A 140 -24.33 -15.30 -0.44
N ASN A 141 -23.89 -16.29 0.35
CA ASN A 141 -23.85 -16.13 1.81
C ASN A 141 -22.76 -15.15 2.24
N PHE A 142 -21.75 -14.91 1.41
CA PHE A 142 -20.74 -13.89 1.65
C PHE A 142 -21.32 -12.50 1.38
N GLN A 143 -21.40 -11.69 2.44
CA GLN A 143 -21.98 -10.36 2.39
C GLN A 143 -21.01 -9.42 1.68
N ARG A 144 -21.50 -8.71 0.66
CA ARG A 144 -20.70 -7.79 -0.15
C ARG A 144 -21.36 -6.40 -0.12
N PRO A 145 -20.59 -5.30 -0.04
CA PRO A 145 -19.14 -5.24 -0.20
C PRO A 145 -18.35 -5.58 1.07
N VAL A 146 -17.16 -6.19 0.90
CA VAL A 146 -16.17 -6.40 1.97
C VAL A 146 -14.81 -5.96 1.47
N VAL A 147 -14.17 -5.08 2.23
CA VAL A 147 -12.82 -4.58 1.99
C VAL A 147 -11.88 -5.25 2.97
N VAL A 148 -10.80 -5.82 2.48
CA VAL A 148 -9.80 -6.52 3.29
C VAL A 148 -8.45 -5.88 3.03
N ASP A 149 -7.84 -5.40 4.09
CA ASP A 149 -6.44 -4.98 4.13
C ASP A 149 -5.62 -6.14 4.70
N TRP A 150 -4.87 -6.78 3.81
CA TRP A 150 -4.08 -7.97 4.15
C TRP A 150 -2.83 -7.61 4.97
N ASN A 151 -2.32 -6.39 4.85
CA ASN A 151 -1.09 -5.98 5.52
C ASN A 151 -1.35 -5.55 6.97
N ASN A 152 -2.43 -4.79 7.21
CA ASN A 152 -2.77 -4.31 8.55
C ASN A 152 -3.76 -5.21 9.29
N GLY A 153 -4.25 -6.28 8.63
CA GLY A 153 -5.22 -7.20 9.21
C GLY A 153 -6.54 -6.52 9.55
N LYS A 154 -7.02 -5.66 8.65
CA LYS A 154 -8.26 -4.90 8.85
C LYS A 154 -9.31 -5.31 7.83
N VAL A 155 -10.54 -5.44 8.28
CA VAL A 155 -11.68 -5.82 7.45
C VAL A 155 -12.79 -4.80 7.64
N GLY A 156 -13.18 -4.15 6.55
CA GLY A 156 -14.34 -3.27 6.46
C GLY A 156 -15.49 -4.03 5.83
N SER A 157 -16.62 -4.14 6.53
CA SER A 157 -17.80 -4.85 6.05
C SER A 157 -18.95 -3.89 5.77
N GLY A 158 -19.60 -4.03 4.62
CA GLY A 158 -20.83 -3.31 4.28
C GLY A 158 -20.62 -1.93 3.66
N GLU A 159 -21.68 -1.14 3.65
CA GLU A 159 -21.74 0.15 2.94
C GLU A 159 -21.15 1.33 3.73
N ASN A 160 -20.53 1.07 4.89
CA ASN A 160 -20.05 2.14 5.75
C ASN A 160 -18.74 2.72 5.23
N GLU A 161 -18.87 3.62 4.26
CA GLU A 161 -17.75 4.32 3.62
C GLU A 161 -16.82 4.97 4.66
N SER A 162 -17.36 5.44 5.79
CA SER A 162 -16.57 6.06 6.86
C SER A 162 -15.62 5.07 7.54
N GLU A 163 -16.02 3.81 7.74
CA GLU A 163 -15.15 2.76 8.31
C GLU A 163 -14.01 2.44 7.33
N ILE A 164 -14.35 2.29 6.05
CA ILE A 164 -13.39 1.99 4.97
C ILE A 164 -12.39 3.14 4.81
N LEU A 165 -12.86 4.39 4.76
CA LEU A 165 -11.98 5.57 4.67
C LEU A 165 -11.08 5.70 5.89
N LYS A 166 -11.56 5.39 7.10
CA LYS A 166 -10.71 5.38 8.31
C LYS A 166 -9.60 4.34 8.21
N MET A 167 -9.89 3.15 7.67
CA MET A 167 -8.86 2.13 7.42
C MET A 167 -7.79 2.63 6.46
N LEU A 168 -8.17 3.26 5.35
CA LEU A 168 -7.21 3.82 4.37
C LEU A 168 -6.32 4.92 4.95
N ASN A 169 -6.84 5.73 5.88
CA ASN A 169 -6.06 6.77 6.54
C ASN A 169 -5.18 6.24 7.69
N ALA A 170 -5.46 5.02 8.18
CA ALA A 170 -4.67 4.37 9.23
C ALA A 170 -3.46 3.59 8.67
N LEU A 171 -3.36 3.46 7.35
CA LEU A 171 -2.23 2.84 6.66
C LEU A 171 -0.92 3.57 7.04
N PRO A 172 0.16 2.82 7.34
CA PRO A 172 1.41 3.40 7.81
C PRO A 172 2.11 4.17 6.67
N LYS A 173 2.47 5.42 6.95
CA LYS A 173 3.25 6.30 6.05
C LYS A 173 4.61 5.69 5.66
#